data_AF-A0A7J6EZ55-F1
#
_entry.id   AF-A0A7J6EZ55-F1
#
_cell.length_a   1.000
_cell.length_b   1.000
_cell.length_c   1.000
_cell.angle_alpha   90.00
_cell.angle_beta   90.00
_cell.angle_gamma   90.00
#
_symmetry.space_group_name_H-M   'P 1'
#
loop_
_entity.id
_entity.type
_entity.pdbx_description
1 polymer ?
#
loop_
_entity_poly.entity_id
_entity_poly.type
_entity_poly.pdbx_seq_one_letter_code
_entity_poly.pdbx_strand_id
1 'polypeptide(L)'
;MKLIRQFRSAHEGSIYDRFFSLRQTESVQDYRRKLESLVAAMGTMGDQGLQAAFVNGLKIEIQGPLRLLHTNGLIRAMELSESIEANHALVRNHRVGPNKPFTSRPSSLLIPESRAPHTLSNLAI
;
A
#
# COMPACT_ATOMS: atom_id res chain seq x y z
N MET A 1 39.05 -34.66 -24.34
CA MET A 1 37.85 -34.89 -23.50
C MET A 1 37.37 -33.56 -22.94
N LYS A 2 36.04 -33.36 -22.93
CA LYS A 2 35.34 -32.10 -22.65
C LYS A 2 35.68 -31.57 -21.25
N LEU A 3 36.37 -30.44 -21.20
CA LEU A 3 36.37 -29.59 -20.03
C LEU A 3 35.00 -28.91 -20.01
N ILE A 4 34.09 -29.42 -19.16
CA ILE A 4 32.87 -28.70 -18.80
C ILE A 4 33.34 -27.48 -18.00
N ARG A 5 33.74 -26.45 -18.74
CA ARG A 5 33.88 -25.06 -18.28
C ARG A 5 32.64 -24.82 -17.45
N GLN A 6 32.87 -24.64 -16.16
CA GLN A 6 31.87 -24.56 -15.11
C GLN A 6 30.72 -23.67 -15.57
N PHE A 7 29.68 -24.32 -16.10
CA PHE A 7 28.40 -23.70 -16.43
C PHE A 7 27.62 -23.53 -15.12
N ARG A 8 28.31 -23.09 -14.05
CA ARG A 8 27.66 -22.57 -12.86
C ARG A 8 27.42 -21.10 -13.14
N SER A 9 26.24 -20.82 -13.71
CA SER A 9 25.48 -19.60 -13.41
C SER A 9 26.26 -18.28 -13.51
N ALA A 10 26.71 -17.92 -14.71
CA ALA A 10 27.10 -16.54 -15.05
C ALA A 10 25.89 -15.57 -15.13
N HIS A 11 24.87 -15.77 -14.28
CA HIS A 11 23.61 -15.02 -14.29
C HIS A 11 23.36 -14.20 -13.02
N GLU A 12 24.18 -14.34 -11.97
CA GLU A 12 24.26 -13.31 -10.94
C GLU A 12 25.46 -12.44 -11.27
N GLY A 13 25.21 -11.20 -11.72
CA GLY A 13 26.26 -10.21 -11.89
C GLY A 13 27.05 -9.96 -10.60
N SER A 14 27.98 -9.01 -10.65
CA SER A 14 28.71 -8.58 -9.46
C SER A 14 27.76 -8.20 -8.30
N ILE A 15 28.27 -8.17 -7.07
CA ILE A 15 27.45 -7.75 -5.91
C ILE A 15 26.86 -6.34 -6.15
N TYR A 16 27.63 -5.46 -6.80
CA TYR A 16 27.17 -4.14 -7.21
C TYR A 16 26.06 -4.21 -8.27
N ASP A 17 26.17 -5.09 -9.27
CA ASP A 17 25.10 -5.28 -10.27
C ASP A 17 23.80 -5.74 -9.61
N ARG A 18 23.90 -6.69 -8.67
CA ARG A 18 22.75 -7.16 -7.89
C ARG A 18 22.14 -6.06 -7.04
N PHE A 19 22.97 -5.23 -6.40
CA PHE A 19 22.50 -4.10 -5.61
C PHE A 19 21.75 -3.07 -6.45
N PHE A 20 22.33 -2.62 -7.57
CA PHE A 20 21.68 -1.61 -8.42
C PHE A 20 20.44 -2.15 -9.14
N SER A 21 20.41 -3.46 -9.39
CA SER A 21 19.26 -4.16 -10.00
C SER A 21 18.17 -4.52 -9.00
N LEU A 22 18.40 -4.36 -7.69
CA LEU A 22 17.44 -4.76 -6.67
C LEU A 22 16.17 -3.90 -6.78
N ARG A 23 15.02 -4.57 -6.92
CA ARG A 23 13.69 -3.95 -6.96
C ARG A 23 12.76 -4.62 -5.97
N GLN A 24 11.85 -3.86 -5.39
CA GLN A 24 10.80 -4.36 -4.51
C GLN A 24 9.77 -5.14 -5.33
N THR A 25 9.79 -6.46 -5.21
CA THR A 25 8.78 -7.36 -5.79
C THR A 25 7.68 -7.69 -4.78
N GLU A 26 8.07 -7.88 -3.51
CA GLU A 26 7.22 -8.33 -2.41
C GLU A 26 6.88 -7.15 -1.47
N SER A 27 6.95 -7.37 -0.15
CA SER A 27 6.79 -6.31 0.85
C SER A 27 8.03 -5.40 0.93
N VAL A 28 7.86 -4.21 1.49
CA VAL A 28 8.98 -3.31 1.81
C VAL A 28 9.96 -3.99 2.77
N GLN A 29 9.44 -4.75 3.73
CA GLN A 29 10.27 -5.44 4.72
C GLN A 29 11.17 -6.52 4.07
N ASP A 30 10.63 -7.29 3.12
CA ASP A 30 11.41 -8.29 2.37
C ASP A 30 12.49 -7.61 1.52
N TYR A 31 12.14 -6.50 0.87
CA TYR A 31 13.07 -5.71 0.07
C TYR A 31 14.19 -5.13 0.93
N ARG A 32 13.86 -4.56 2.09
CA ARG A 32 14.83 -4.05 3.06
C ARG A 32 15.83 -5.11 3.48
N ARG A 33 15.37 -6.32 3.85
CA ARG A 33 16.26 -7.42 4.25
C ARG A 33 17.22 -7.83 3.12
N LYS A 34 16.75 -7.85 1.87
CA LYS A 34 17.59 -8.14 0.69
C LYS A 34 18.61 -7.04 0.42
N LEU A 35 18.23 -5.78 0.66
CA LEU A 35 19.15 -4.65 0.53
C LEU A 35 20.23 -4.70 1.60
N GLU A 36 19.85 -4.89 2.88
CA GLU A 36 20.79 -4.99 4.01
C GLU A 36 21.81 -6.12 3.82
N SER A 37 21.40 -7.28 3.30
CA SER A 37 22.34 -8.38 3.03
C SER A 37 23.36 -8.05 1.93
N LEU A 38 22.95 -7.32 0.89
CA LEU A 38 23.86 -6.86 -0.16
C LEU A 38 24.80 -5.76 0.35
N VAL A 39 24.29 -4.80 1.13
CA VAL A 39 25.10 -3.73 1.72
C VAL A 39 26.16 -4.31 2.66
N ALA A 40 25.78 -5.27 3.52
CA ALA A 40 26.72 -5.97 4.39
C ALA A 40 27.86 -6.66 3.63
N ALA A 41 27.60 -7.11 2.39
CA ALA A 41 28.59 -7.75 1.54
C ALA A 41 29.45 -6.77 0.71
N MET A 42 29.00 -5.53 0.50
CA MET A 42 29.70 -4.53 -0.34
C MET A 42 30.66 -3.62 0.45
N GLY A 43 30.61 -3.64 1.79
CA GLY A 43 31.39 -2.73 2.63
C GLY A 43 30.74 -1.34 2.74
N THR A 44 31.55 -0.31 3.03
CA THR A 44 31.03 1.03 3.34
C THR A 44 30.61 1.80 2.08
N MET A 45 29.31 1.99 1.90
CA MET A 45 28.73 3.01 1.01
C MET A 45 28.22 4.19 1.83
N GLY A 46 28.22 5.39 1.24
CA GLY A 46 27.67 6.58 1.88
C GLY A 46 26.14 6.49 2.03
N ASP A 47 25.62 6.99 3.14
CA ASP A 47 24.19 6.92 3.50
C ASP A 47 23.28 7.53 2.41
N GLN A 48 23.71 8.64 1.78
CA GLN A 48 22.96 9.26 0.68
C GLN A 48 22.84 8.34 -0.55
N GLY A 49 23.90 7.60 -0.88
CA GLY A 49 23.89 6.65 -1.99
C GLY A 49 22.98 5.46 -1.70
N LEU A 50 23.04 4.94 -0.47
CA LEU A 50 22.16 3.85 -0.02
C LEU A 50 20.70 4.29 0.00
N GLN A 51 20.42 5.51 0.49
CA GLN A 51 19.08 6.07 0.49
C GLN A 51 18.54 6.22 -0.93
N ALA A 52 19.32 6.78 -1.84
CA ALA A 52 18.91 6.93 -3.23
C ALA A 52 18.64 5.57 -3.90
N ALA A 53 19.52 4.58 -3.68
CA ALA A 53 19.33 3.22 -4.20
C ALA A 53 18.08 2.56 -3.64
N PHE A 54 17.85 2.67 -2.32
CA PHE A 54 16.66 2.15 -1.65
C PHE A 54 15.39 2.77 -2.23
N VAL A 55 15.28 4.10 -2.27
CA VAL A 55 14.09 4.79 -2.79
C VAL A 55 13.85 4.43 -4.25
N ASN A 56 14.89 4.38 -5.09
CA ASN A 56 14.76 4.04 -6.51
C ASN A 56 14.34 2.58 -6.75
N GLY A 57 14.59 1.68 -5.78
CA GLY A 57 14.21 0.28 -5.88
C GLY A 57 12.80 -0.04 -5.38
N LEU A 58 12.15 0.87 -4.65
CA LEU A 58 10.77 0.69 -4.16
C LEU A 58 9.73 0.74 -5.29
N LYS A 59 8.52 0.24 -5.03
CA LYS A 59 7.38 0.40 -5.94
C LYS A 59 6.99 1.88 -6.09
N ILE A 60 6.57 2.29 -7.29
CA ILE A 60 6.22 3.69 -7.61
C ILE A 60 5.16 4.25 -6.64
N GLU A 61 4.21 3.42 -6.22
CA GLU A 61 3.17 3.79 -5.25
C GLU A 61 3.74 4.26 -3.91
N ILE A 62 4.90 3.75 -3.51
CA ILE A 62 5.62 4.14 -2.28
C ILE A 62 6.61 5.27 -2.54
N GLN A 63 7.26 5.27 -3.72
CA GLN A 63 8.22 6.30 -4.12
C GLN A 63 7.62 7.71 -4.12
N GLY A 64 6.40 7.86 -4.66
CA GLY A 64 5.73 9.16 -4.76
C GLY A 64 5.60 9.87 -3.40
N PRO A 65 4.96 9.25 -2.41
CA PRO A 65 4.85 9.80 -1.06
C PRO A 65 6.20 10.09 -0.39
N LEU A 66 7.20 9.21 -0.55
CA LEU A 66 8.53 9.43 0.03
C LEU A 66 9.22 10.67 -0.52
N ARG A 67 9.10 10.91 -1.84
CA ARG A 67 9.68 12.10 -2.49
C ARG A 67 9.00 13.38 -2.05
N LEU A 68 7.67 13.33 -1.84
CA LEU A 68 6.90 14.46 -1.32
C LEU A 68 7.29 14.81 0.12
N LEU A 69 7.59 13.80 0.94
CA LEU A 69 7.90 13.97 2.36
C LEU A 69 9.37 14.29 2.64
N HIS A 70 10.21 14.42 1.61
CA HIS A 70 11.63 14.77 1.71
C HIS A 70 12.37 14.02 2.82
N THR A 71 12.41 12.70 2.72
CA THR A 71 13.15 11.90 3.71
C THR A 71 14.65 12.25 3.67
N ASN A 72 15.23 12.47 4.86
CA ASN A 72 16.67 12.71 5.02
C ASN A 72 17.28 11.51 5.75
N GLY A 73 18.05 10.69 5.03
CA GLY A 73 18.74 9.51 5.56
C GLY A 73 17.99 8.19 5.31
N LEU A 74 18.76 7.10 5.24
CA LEU A 74 18.26 5.77 4.88
C LEU A 74 17.22 5.24 5.88
N ILE A 75 17.50 5.36 7.18
CA ILE A 75 16.65 4.82 8.26
C ILE A 75 15.23 5.39 8.17
N ARG A 76 15.12 6.72 8.05
CA ARG A 76 13.81 7.39 7.91
C ARG A 76 13.09 6.99 6.63
N ALA A 77 13.82 6.80 5.53
CA ALA A 77 13.22 6.31 4.29
C ALA A 77 12.64 4.90 4.46
N MET A 78 13.34 4.00 5.17
CA MET A 78 12.86 2.64 5.47
C MET A 78 11.60 2.66 6.34
N GLU A 79 11.62 3.33 7.48
CA GLU A 79 10.48 3.40 8.40
C GLU A 79 9.22 3.98 7.75
N LEU A 80 9.39 5.06 6.97
CA LEU A 80 8.27 5.71 6.30
C LEU A 80 7.74 4.83 5.17
N SER A 81 8.61 4.13 4.45
CA SER A 81 8.18 3.21 3.38
C SER A 81 7.32 2.06 3.90
N GLU A 82 7.68 1.47 5.05
CA GLU A 82 6.89 0.44 5.73
C GLU A 82 5.52 1.02 6.18
N SER A 83 5.53 2.24 6.72
CA SER A 83 4.30 2.93 7.15
C SER A 83 3.34 3.23 5.98
N ILE A 84 3.88 3.64 4.83
CA ILE A 84 3.12 3.88 3.60
C ILE A 84 2.51 2.58 3.09
N GLU A 85 3.29 1.48 3.04
CA GLU A 85 2.78 0.17 2.62
C GLU A 85 1.64 -0.33 3.53
N ALA A 86 1.80 -0.16 4.85
CA ALA A 86 0.76 -0.49 5.82
C ALA A 86 -0.52 0.35 5.59
N ASN A 87 -0.39 1.65 5.35
CA ASN A 87 -1.52 2.52 5.05
C ASN A 87 -2.24 2.08 3.76
N HIS A 88 -1.49 1.80 2.69
CA HIS A 88 -2.06 1.30 1.44
C HIS A 88 -2.83 -0.01 1.63
N ALA A 89 -2.32 -0.92 2.46
CA ALA A 89 -3.02 -2.16 2.79
C ALA A 89 -4.35 -1.89 3.52
N LEU A 90 -4.37 -0.96 4.47
CA LEU A 90 -5.59 -0.55 5.18
C LEU A 90 -6.63 0.06 4.22
N VAL A 91 -6.21 0.99 3.36
CA VAL A 91 -7.09 1.65 2.38
C VAL A 91 -7.66 0.64 1.39
N ARG A 92 -6.83 -0.29 0.91
CA ARG A 92 -7.28 -1.39 0.02
C ARG A 92 -8.32 -2.26 0.71
N ASN A 93 -8.10 -2.64 1.96
CA ASN A 93 -9.05 -3.46 2.72
C ASN A 93 -10.36 -2.72 2.97
N HIS A 94 -10.30 -1.40 3.21
CA HIS A 94 -11.51 -0.58 3.41
C HIS A 94 -12.35 -0.46 2.13
N ARG A 95 -11.70 -0.35 0.96
CA ARG A 95 -12.39 -0.33 -0.35
C ARG A 95 -13.06 -1.66 -0.72
N VAL A 96 -12.62 -2.77 -0.14
CA VAL A 96 -13.18 -4.11 -0.34
C VAL A 96 -14.19 -4.48 0.77
N GLY A 97 -14.51 -3.54 1.66
CA GLY A 97 -15.59 -3.69 2.65
C GLY A 97 -16.94 -4.01 1.98
N PRO A 98 -17.88 -4.64 2.70
CA PRO A 98 -19.13 -5.10 2.12
C PRO A 98 -19.85 -3.90 1.53
N ASN A 99 -19.96 -3.86 0.20
CA ASN A 99 -20.95 -3.05 -0.50
C ASN A 99 -22.31 -3.47 0.07
N LYS A 100 -22.76 -2.82 1.15
CA LYS A 100 -24.18 -2.85 1.49
C LYS A 100 -24.84 -2.08 0.35
N PRO A 101 -25.64 -2.73 -0.51
CA PRO A 101 -26.39 -1.99 -1.49
C PRO A 101 -27.19 -0.94 -0.72
N PHE A 102 -27.13 0.31 -1.17
CA PHE A 102 -28.02 1.34 -0.71
C PHE A 102 -29.44 0.84 -1.01
N THR A 103 -30.09 0.23 -0.01
CA THR A 103 -31.48 -0.16 -0.13
C THR A 103 -32.23 1.15 -0.17
N SER A 104 -32.62 1.57 -1.37
CA SER A 104 -33.63 2.60 -1.55
C SER A 104 -34.81 2.23 -0.65
N ARG A 105 -35.12 3.10 0.32
CA ARG A 105 -36.34 3.02 1.11
C ARG A 105 -37.51 2.84 0.13
N PRO A 106 -38.36 1.82 0.25
CA PRO A 106 -39.58 1.78 -0.53
C PRO A 106 -40.47 2.95 -0.07
N SER A 107 -40.87 3.81 -1.01
CA SER A 107 -41.72 5.00 -0.79
C SER A 107 -43.17 4.66 -0.39
N SER A 108 -43.43 3.53 0.25
CA SER A 108 -44.78 3.00 0.48
C SER A 108 -45.31 3.20 1.90
N LEU A 109 -44.89 4.25 2.61
CA LEU A 109 -45.53 4.69 3.87
C LEU A 109 -46.24 6.04 3.74
N LEU A 110 -46.82 6.31 2.57
CA LEU A 110 -47.95 7.24 2.48
C LEU A 110 -49.23 6.44 2.78
N ILE A 111 -49.53 6.28 4.06
CA ILE A 111 -50.88 5.91 4.48
C ILE A 111 -51.77 7.12 4.15
N PRO A 112 -52.84 6.98 3.33
CA PRO A 112 -53.82 8.04 3.22
C PRO A 112 -54.62 8.03 4.52
N GLU A 113 -54.46 9.07 5.33
CA GLU A 113 -55.24 9.22 6.56
C GLU A 113 -56.71 9.40 6.18
N SER A 114 -57.45 8.31 6.40
CA SER A 114 -58.89 8.19 6.19
C SER A 114 -59.61 9.25 7.03
N ARG A 115 -60.26 10.19 6.35
CA ARG A 115 -61.10 11.23 6.94
C ARG A 115 -62.29 10.58 7.64
N ALA A 116 -62.25 10.48 8.96
CA ALA A 116 -63.42 10.12 9.76
C ALA A 116 -64.42 11.30 9.81
N PRO A 117 -65.74 11.04 9.76
CA PRO A 117 -66.75 12.09 9.79
C PRO A 117 -66.87 12.70 11.20
N HIS A 118 -66.89 14.03 11.28
CA HIS A 118 -67.18 14.75 12.51
C HIS A 118 -68.61 14.45 12.98
N THR A 119 -68.72 13.85 14.15
CA THR A 119 -69.96 13.78 14.93
C THR A 119 -70.34 15.19 15.38
N LEU A 120 -71.41 15.75 14.82
CA LEU A 120 -72.04 16.94 15.38
C LEU A 120 -72.85 16.52 16.61
N SER A 121 -72.30 16.79 17.78
CA SER A 121 -73.03 16.76 19.04
C SER A 121 -72.97 18.18 19.60
N ASN A 122 -73.98 19.00 19.30
CA ASN A 122 -74.27 20.15 20.15
C ASN A 122 -75.75 20.15 20.54
N LEU A 123 -75.89 20.09 21.85
CA LEU A 123 -77.04 19.89 22.70
C LEU A 123 -77.89 21.16 22.70
N ALA A 124 -79.21 20.99 22.61
CA ALA A 124 -80.18 22.01 22.95
C ALA A 124 -80.17 22.24 24.47
N ILE A 125 -80.18 23.50 24.90
CA ILE A 125 -80.98 24.10 25.98
C ILE A 125 -80.94 25.62 25.75
#